data_AF-A0A7X7GK94-F1
#
_entry.id   AF-A0A7X7GK94-F1
#
_cell.length_a   1.000
_cell.length_b   1.000
_cell.length_c   1.000
_cell.angle_alpha   90.00
_cell.angle_beta   90.00
_cell.angle_gamma   90.00
#
_symmetry.space_group_name_H-M   'P 1'
#
loop_
_entity.id
_entity.type
_entity.pdbx_description
1 polymer ?
#
loop_
_entity_poly.entity_id
_entity_poly.type
_entity_poly.pdbx_seq_one_letter_code
_entity_poly.pdbx_strand_id
1 'polypeptide(L)'
;MSTDLTKLDAATLASRIHAGEVSSVEVTKAHLDRIAEVDGDYNAFLHVGSEQALAAAADVDRAVAAGEKPTSALAGVPLALKDVFTT
;
A
#
# COMPACT_ATOMS: atom_id res chain seq x y z
N MET A 1 -14.02 15.86 6.13
CA MET A 1 -13.34 14.81 6.92
C MET A 1 -12.56 13.95 5.94
N SER A 2 -11.23 13.90 6.05
CA SER A 2 -10.42 13.03 5.21
C SER A 2 -10.72 11.57 5.57
N THR A 3 -10.90 10.69 4.58
CA THR A 3 -11.03 9.25 4.82
C THR A 3 -9.70 8.70 5.36
N ASP A 4 -9.74 7.94 6.45
CA ASP A 4 -8.57 7.21 6.94
C ASP A 4 -8.31 6.00 6.04
N LEU A 5 -7.29 6.11 5.19
CA LEU A 5 -6.91 5.08 4.21
C LEU A 5 -6.47 3.77 4.89
N THR A 6 -5.99 3.82 6.15
CA THR A 6 -5.53 2.64 6.89
C THR A 6 -6.65 1.79 7.46
N LYS A 7 -7.91 2.26 7.36
CA LYS A 7 -9.11 1.56 7.85
C LYS A 7 -9.93 0.92 6.75
N LEU A 8 -9.57 1.15 5.48
CA LEU A 8 -10.26 0.55 4.34
C LEU A 8 -9.77 -0.89 4.15
N ASP A 9 -10.67 -1.79 3.75
CA ASP A 9 -10.28 -3.15 3.37
C ASP A 9 -9.52 -3.18 2.03
N ALA A 10 -8.81 -4.28 1.79
CA ALA A 10 -7.96 -4.44 0.61
C ALA A 10 -8.74 -4.35 -0.73
N ALA A 11 -9.98 -4.86 -0.77
CA ALA A 11 -10.79 -4.84 -1.99
C ALA A 11 -11.26 -3.41 -2.32
N THR A 12 -11.63 -2.66 -1.29
CA THR A 12 -12.00 -1.24 -1.39
C THR A 12 -10.79 -0.41 -1.81
N LEU A 13 -9.62 -0.62 -1.20
CA LEU A 13 -8.39 0.07 -1.60
C LEU A 13 -8.05 -0.22 -3.07
N ALA A 14 -8.05 -1.48 -3.48
CA ALA A 14 -7.78 -1.87 -4.87
C ALA A 14 -8.76 -1.18 -5.83
N SER A 15 -10.06 -1.24 -5.54
CA SER A 15 -11.08 -0.60 -6.38
C SER A 15 -10.85 0.91 -6.53
N ARG A 16 -10.53 1.62 -5.44
CA ARG A 16 -10.29 3.07 -5.47
C ARG A 16 -8.99 3.43 -6.20
N ILE A 17 -7.94 2.63 -6.03
CA ILE A 17 -6.67 2.80 -6.75
C ILE A 17 -6.89 2.58 -8.25
N HIS A 18 -7.56 1.51 -8.65
CA HIS A 18 -7.80 1.18 -10.06
C HIS A 18 -8.76 2.17 -10.73
N ALA A 19 -9.64 2.81 -9.95
CA ALA A 19 -10.48 3.91 -10.41
C ALA A 19 -9.75 5.28 -10.46
N GLY A 20 -8.51 5.36 -9.96
CA GLY A 20 -7.75 6.61 -9.87
C GLY A 20 -8.29 7.60 -8.83
N GLU A 21 -9.13 7.14 -7.89
CA GLU A 21 -9.72 7.98 -6.83
C GLU A 21 -8.71 8.32 -5.72
N VAL A 22 -7.75 7.42 -5.49
CA VAL A 22 -6.61 7.60 -4.60
C VAL A 22 -5.37 6.98 -5.24
N SER A 23 -4.19 7.53 -4.98
CA SER A 23 -2.94 6.93 -5.47
C SER A 23 -2.48 5.77 -4.58
N SER A 24 -1.88 4.74 -5.18
CA SER A 24 -1.19 3.68 -4.47
C SER A 24 -0.07 4.24 -3.59
N VAL A 25 0.63 5.29 -4.04
CA VAL A 25 1.63 6.01 -3.24
C VAL A 25 1.02 6.66 -2.01
N GLU A 26 -0.13 7.33 -2.09
CA GLU A 26 -0.82 7.87 -0.89
C GLU A 26 -1.23 6.78 0.08
N VAL A 27 -1.82 5.69 -0.42
CA VAL A 27 -2.23 4.56 0.43
C VAL A 27 -1.01 3.96 1.11
N THR A 28 0.09 3.77 0.39
CA THR A 28 1.35 3.21 0.93
C THR A 28 1.94 4.13 1.98
N LYS A 29 2.03 5.44 1.72
CA LYS A 29 2.50 6.43 2.70
C LYS A 29 1.67 6.43 3.97
N ALA A 30 0.34 6.42 3.85
CA ALA A 30 -0.54 6.37 5.02
C ALA A 30 -0.28 5.15 5.93
N HIS A 31 0.02 3.99 5.34
CA HIS A 31 0.37 2.79 6.11
C HIS A 31 1.78 2.87 6.71
N LEU A 32 2.77 3.42 5.98
CA LEU A 32 4.12 3.63 6.50
C LEU A 32 4.14 4.62 7.67
N ASP A 33 3.40 5.72 7.55
CA ASP A 33 3.24 6.72 8.61
C ASP A 33 2.60 6.09 9.85
N ARG A 34 1.59 5.23 9.65
CA ARG A 34 0.96 4.49 10.74
C ARG A 34 1.92 3.52 11.42
N ILE A 35 2.73 2.78 10.66
CA ILE A 35 3.77 1.89 11.21
C ILE A 35 4.75 2.70 12.06
N ALA A 36 5.24 3.83 11.54
CA ALA A 36 6.17 4.70 12.27
C ALA A 36 5.57 5.26 13.57
N GLU A 37 4.26 5.51 13.60
CA GLU A 37 3.56 6.03 14.78
C GLU A 37 3.43 5.00 15.91
N VAL A 38 3.17 3.72 15.59
CA VAL A 38 2.74 2.75 16.63
C VAL A 38 3.56 1.48 16.76
N ASP A 39 4.42 1.15 15.80
CA ASP A 39 5.13 -0.13 15.85
C ASP A 39 6.19 -0.18 16.96
N GLY A 40 6.59 0.97 17.53
CA GLY A 40 7.42 1.01 18.73
C GLY A 40 6.76 0.33 19.95
N ASP A 41 5.44 0.39 20.04
CA ASP A 41 4.68 -0.24 21.12
C ASP A 41 4.34 -1.71 20.81
N TYR A 42 4.00 -2.00 19.55
CA TYR A 42 3.55 -3.34 19.15
C TYR A 42 4.68 -4.30 18.80
N ASN A 43 5.79 -3.78 18.27
CA ASN A 43 6.92 -4.57 17.76
C ASN A 43 6.46 -5.64 16.75
N ALA A 44 5.61 -5.26 15.80
CA ALA A 44 5.00 -6.17 14.83
C ALA A 44 5.83 -6.36 13.56
N PHE A 45 6.67 -5.40 13.16
CA PHE A 45 7.51 -5.50 11.98
C PHE A 45 8.98 -5.75 12.33
N LEU A 46 9.60 -6.74 11.69
CA LEU A 46 11.05 -6.98 11.78
C LEU A 46 11.83 -6.12 10.77
N HIS A 47 11.26 -5.94 9.58
CA HIS A 47 11.80 -5.12 8.52
C HIS A 47 10.67 -4.40 7.79
N VAL A 48 10.87 -3.12 7.50
CA VAL A 48 9.95 -2.29 6.72
C VAL A 48 10.68 -1.80 5.48
N GLY A 49 10.33 -2.36 4.31
CA GLY A 49 10.91 -2.00 3.02
C GLY A 49 10.29 -0.75 2.40
N SER A 50 10.36 0.39 3.09
CA SER A 50 9.64 1.63 2.71
C SER A 50 9.96 2.10 1.29
N GLU A 51 11.24 2.12 0.91
CA GLU A 51 11.67 2.59 -0.41
C GLU A 51 11.15 1.67 -1.52
N GLN A 52 11.25 0.36 -1.33
CA GLN A 52 10.78 -0.65 -2.27
C GLN A 52 9.24 -0.60 -2.42
N ALA A 53 8.52 -0.44 -1.31
CA ALA A 53 7.07 -0.33 -1.30
C ALA A 53 6.61 0.92 -2.07
N LEU A 54 7.26 2.07 -1.84
CA LEU A 54 6.94 3.32 -2.54
C LEU A 54 7.27 3.26 -4.04
N ALA A 55 8.38 2.62 -4.41
CA ALA A 55 8.74 2.42 -5.81
C ALA A 55 7.69 1.55 -6.53
N ALA A 56 7.29 0.42 -5.94
CA ALA A 56 6.27 -0.45 -6.50
C ALA A 56 4.89 0.24 -6.59
N ALA A 57 4.52 1.03 -5.58
CA ALA A 57 3.30 1.83 -5.61
C ALA A 57 3.31 2.85 -6.76
N ALA A 58 4.43 3.55 -6.96
CA ALA A 58 4.58 4.50 -8.04
C ALA A 58 4.50 3.83 -9.43
N ASP A 59 4.93 2.58 -9.56
CA ASP A 59 4.81 1.81 -10.80
C ASP A 59 3.34 1.50 -11.12
N VAL A 60 2.56 1.13 -10.10
CA VAL A 60 1.11 0.91 -10.25
C VAL A 60 0.40 2.21 -10.62
N ASP A 61 0.73 3.33 -9.97
CA ASP A 61 0.14 4.63 -10.28
C ASP A 61 0.40 5.05 -11.73
N ARG A 62 1.60 4.80 -12.26
CA ARG A 62 1.91 5.05 -13.67
C ARG A 62 1.09 4.18 -14.61
N ALA A 63 0.93 2.89 -14.29
CA ALA A 63 0.12 1.98 -15.10
C ALA A 63 -1.37 2.38 -15.10
N VAL A 64 -1.92 2.76 -13.95
CA VAL A 64 -3.30 3.28 -13.82
C VAL A 64 -3.47 4.56 -14.64
N ALA A 65 -2.53 5.50 -14.54
CA ALA A 65 -2.57 6.74 -15.31
C ALA A 65 -2.47 6.51 -16.84
N ALA A 66 -1.79 5.45 -17.26
CA ALA A 66 -1.72 5.02 -18.66
C ALA A 66 -2.97 4.26 -19.14
N GLY A 67 -3.96 4.00 -18.27
CA GLY A 67 -5.16 3.23 -18.59
C GLY A 67 -4.89 1.74 -18.78
N GLU A 68 -3.76 1.25 -18.26
CA GLU A 68 -3.42 -0.17 -18.32
C GLU A 68 -4.31 -0.99 -17.41
N LYS A 69 -4.54 -2.26 -17.77
CA LYS A 69 -5.26 -3.19 -16.90
C LYS A 69 -4.40 -3.51 -15.68
N PRO A 70 -4.96 -3.51 -14.45
CA PRO A 70 -4.24 -3.91 -13.25
C PRO A 70 -3.61 -5.31 -13.41
N THR A 71 -2.35 -5.44 -13.01
CA THR A 71 -1.59 -6.71 -13.12
C THR A 71 -2.14 -7.81 -12.22
N SER A 72 -2.87 -7.43 -11.15
CA SER A 72 -3.62 -8.34 -10.29
C SER A 72 -4.78 -7.60 -9.61
N ALA A 73 -5.69 -8.36 -8.98
CA ALA A 73 -6.81 -7.80 -8.22
C ALA A 73 -6.37 -6.94 -7.01
N LEU A 74 -5.11 -7.06 -6.57
CA LEU A 74 -4.55 -6.30 -5.44
C LEU A 74 -3.40 -5.37 -5.88
N ALA A 75 -3.22 -5.13 -7.19
CA ALA A 75 -2.17 -4.23 -7.66
C ALA A 75 -2.32 -2.85 -6.99
N GLY A 76 -1.28 -2.42 -6.27
CA GLY A 76 -1.21 -1.15 -5.54
C GLY A 76 -1.64 -1.20 -4.07
N VAL A 77 -2.14 -2.34 -3.58
CA VAL A 77 -2.49 -2.51 -2.16
C VAL A 77 -1.23 -2.90 -1.35
N PRO A 78 -0.89 -2.19 -0.25
CA PRO A 78 0.24 -2.55 0.60
C PRO A 78 0.06 -3.93 1.24
N LEU A 79 1.15 -4.70 1.35
CA LEU A 79 1.18 -6.02 1.98
C LEU A 79 2.29 -6.12 3.02
N ALA A 80 1.97 -6.72 4.16
CA ALA A 80 2.93 -7.15 5.16
C ALA A 80 3.08 -8.67 5.07
N LEU A 81 4.31 -9.16 4.95
CA LEU A 81 4.61 -10.59 4.89
C LEU A 81 5.14 -11.07 6.22
N LYS A 82 4.64 -12.22 6.69
CA LYS A 82 5.18 -12.87 7.88
C LYS A 82 6.58 -13.38 7.57
N ASP A 83 7.55 -13.01 8.40
CA ASP A 83 8.96 -13.39 8.23
C ASP A 83 9.23 -14.84 8.68
N VAL A 84 8.58 -15.77 7.99
CA VAL A 84 8.77 -17.24 8.09
C VAL A 84 9.08 -17.83 6.71
N PHE A 85 9.38 -16.96 5.75
CA PHE A 85 9.75 -17.26 4.38
C PHE A 85 11.14 -16.68 4.14
N THR A 86 11.95 -17.35 3.33
CA THR A 86 13.14 -16.70 2.76
C THR A 86 12.67 -15.74 1.66
N THR A 87 12.75 -14.44 1.93
CA THR A 87 12.46 -13.37 0.97
C THR A 87 13.73 -12.93 0.25
#